data_AF-A0A520JT37-F1
#
_entry.id   AF-A0A520JT37-F1
#
_cell.length_a   1.000
_cell.length_b   1.000
_cell.length_c   1.000
_cell.angle_alpha   90.00
_cell.angle_beta   90.00
_cell.angle_gamma   90.00
#
_symmetry.space_group_name_H-M   'P 1'
#
loop_
_entity.id
_entity.type
_entity.pdbx_description
1 polymer ?
#
loop_
_entity_poly.entity_id
_entity_poly.type
_entity_poly.pdbx_seq_one_letter_code
_entity_poly.pdbx_strand_id
1 'polypeptide(L)' 'MTPTELKKIRLIADYQFGRGAGSTLFPEDVTISYSNTRR' A
#
# COMPACT_ATOMS: atom_id res chain seq x y z
N MET A 1 4.57 -11.76 -2.90
CA MET A 1 4.33 -10.44 -2.31
C MET A 1 4.42 -10.60 -0.81
N THR A 2 5.35 -9.93 -0.14
CA THR A 2 5.44 -10.14 1.32
C THR A 2 4.20 -9.48 1.94
N PRO A 3 3.45 -10.17 2.84
CA PRO A 3 2.27 -9.61 3.50
C PRO A 3 2.54 -8.25 4.19
N THR A 4 3.81 -7.94 4.42
CA THR A 4 4.34 -6.72 5.04
C THR A 4 4.28 -5.47 4.17
N GLU A 5 4.46 -5.54 2.85
CA GLU A 5 4.51 -4.35 1.99
C GLU A 5 3.13 -3.71 1.80
N LEU A 6 2.14 -4.53 1.45
CA LEU A 6 0.75 -4.08 1.30
C LEU A 6 0.24 -3.46 2.61
N LYS A 7 0.54 -4.09 3.74
CA LYS A 7 0.19 -3.56 5.07
C LYS A 7 0.83 -2.19 5.33
N LYS A 8 2.09 -2.01 4.95
CA LYS A 8 2.80 -0.72 5.10
C LYS A 8 2.17 0.37 4.23
N ILE A 9 1.87 0.08 2.97
CA ILE A 9 1.21 1.02 2.06
C ILE A 9 -0.16 1.42 2.60
N ARG A 10 -0.96 0.45 3.05
CA ARG A 10 -2.29 0.71 3.65
C ARG A 10 -2.19 1.60 4.89
N LEU A 11 -1.22 1.33 5.77
CA LEU A 11 -0.99 2.16 6.96
C LEU A 11 -0.63 3.61 6.59
N ILE A 12 0.23 3.80 5.59
CA ILE A 12 0.60 5.14 5.10
C ILE A 12 -0.63 5.83 4.52
N ALA A 13 -1.44 5.12 3.73
CA ALA A 13 -2.65 5.67 3.14
C ALA A 13 -3.69 6.06 4.21
N ASP A 14 -3.88 5.23 5.24
CA ASP A 14 -4.75 5.56 6.37
C ASP A 14 -4.27 6.80 7.13
N TYR A 15 -2.96 7.01 7.21
CA TYR A 15 -2.37 8.21 7.81
C TYR A 15 -2.55 9.46 6.93
N GLN A 16 -2.29 9.36 5.63
CA GLN A 16 -2.30 10.50 4.70
C GLN A 16 -3.71 10.94 4.29
N PHE A 17 -4.62 9.98 4.14
CA PHE A 17 -5.96 10.21 3.57
C PHE A 17 -7.09 9.92 4.56
N GLY A 18 -6.76 9.51 5.78
CA GLY A 18 -7.70 9.18 6.84
C GLY A 18 -8.01 7.69 6.92
N ARG A 19 -8.50 7.27 8.09
CA ARG A 19 -8.77 5.87 8.43
C ARG A 19 -9.69 5.20 7.41
N GLY A 20 -9.27 4.05 6.89
CA GLY A 20 -10.02 3.24 5.91
C GLY A 20 -9.63 3.51 4.46
N ALA A 21 -8.83 4.55 4.20
CA ALA A 21 -8.30 4.82 2.87
C ALA A 21 -7.37 3.71 2.39
N GLY A 22 -6.57 3.11 3.28
CA GLY A 22 -5.65 2.04 2.92
C GLY A 22 -6.35 0.84 2.30
N SER A 23 -7.34 0.27 2.97
CA SER A 23 -8.11 -0.86 2.44
C SER A 23 -8.93 -0.50 1.19
N THR A 24 -9.36 0.76 1.07
CA THR A 24 -10.18 1.23 -0.05
C THR A 24 -9.35 1.45 -1.32
N LEU A 25 -8.17 2.06 -1.18
CA LEU A 25 -7.29 2.37 -2.30
C LEU A 25 -6.40 1.19 -2.71
N PHE A 26 -6.08 0.30 -1.77
CA PHE A 26 -5.16 -0.83 -1.98
C PHE A 26 -5.81 -2.15 -1.52
N PRO A 27 -6.70 -2.76 -2.33
CA PRO A 27 -7.34 -4.05 -2.02
C PRO A 27 -6.34 -5.22 -2.03
N GLU A 28 -6.77 -6.43 -1.62
CA GLU A 28 -5.90 -7.61 -1.44
C GLU A 28 -5.24 -8.08 -2.75
N ASP A 29 -5.86 -7.78 -3.89
CA ASP A 29 -5.48 -8.20 -5.24
C ASP A 29 -4.62 -7.18 -5.99
N VAL A 30 -4.16 -6.13 -5.31
CA VAL A 30 -3.31 -5.11 -5.94
C VAL A 30 -1.93 -5.66 -6.30
N THR A 31 -1.45 -5.31 -7.50
CA THR A 31 -0.08 -5.61 -7.92
C THR A 31 0.84 -4.46 -7.52
N ILE A 32 1.88 -4.74 -6.72
CA ILE A 32 2.95 -3.78 -6.42
C ILE A 32 4.12 -4.05 -7.36
N SER A 33 4.55 -3.03 -8.09
CA SER A 33 5.74 -3.04 -8.92
C SER A 33 6.70 -1.94 -8.50
N TYR A 34 7.99 -2.26 -8.45
CA TYR A 34 9.06 -1.29 -8.18
C TYR A 34 9.65 -0.79 -9.50
N SER A 35 9.86 0.53 -9.61
CA SER A 35 10.68 1.07 -10.70
C SER A 35 12.13 0.65 -10.54
N ASN A 36 12.87 0.51 -11.64
CA ASN A 36 14.31 0.21 -11.61
C ASN A 36 15.16 1.33 -10.97
N THR A 37 14.59 2.52 -10.81
CA THR A 37 15.16 3.57 -9.98
C THR A 37 14.95 3.15 -8.52
N ARG A 38 15.99 2.65 -7.86
CA ARG A 38 15.99 2.16 -6.47
C ARG A 38 15.79 3.29 -5.44
N ARG A 39 14.71 4.05 -5.59
CA ARG A 39 14.28 5.07 -4.62
C ARG A 39 13.34 4.47 -3.59
#